data_AF-A0A0Q6UPK8-F1
#
_entry.id   AF-A0A0Q6UPK8-F1
#
_cell.length_a   1.000
_cell.length_b   1.000
_cell.length_c   1.000
_cell.angle_alpha   90.00
_cell.angle_beta   90.00
_cell.angle_gamma   90.00
#
_symmetry.space_group_name_H-M   'P 1'
#
loop_
_entity.id
_entity.type
_entity.pdbx_description
1 polymer ?
#
loop_
_entity_poly.entity_id
_entity_poly.type
_entity_poly.pdbx_seq_one_letter_code
_entity_poly.pdbx_strand_id
1 'polypeptide(L)'
;MGGAFYLLVLGVVAAAMVVVALDEWRTGIRLMGGALVFAALVRLVLRRRDAGMLAVRHKVLDAVVLAVLGGALIFLATSIPDQPGF
;
A
#
# COMPACT_ATOMS: atom_id res chain seq x y z
N MET A 1 5.65 -14.99 -11.22
CA MET A 1 6.05 -14.29 -9.97
C MET A 1 5.21 -13.04 -9.69
N GLY A 2 5.11 -12.07 -10.61
CA GLY A 2 4.35 -10.83 -10.36
C GLY A 2 2.89 -11.01 -9.93
N GLY A 3 2.19 -12.01 -10.50
CA GLY A 3 0.81 -12.32 -10.10
C GLY A 3 0.64 -12.76 -8.64
N ALA A 4 1.61 -13.51 -8.08
CA ALA A 4 1.56 -13.94 -6.68
C ALA A 4 1.69 -12.74 -5.71
N PHE A 5 2.59 -11.80 -6.02
CA PHE A 5 2.72 -10.56 -5.24
C PHE A 5 1.46 -9.68 -5.35
N TYR A 6 0.83 -9.64 -6.52
CA TYR A 6 -0.43 -8.93 -6.70
C TYR A 6 -1.55 -9.53 -5.82
N LEU A 7 -1.73 -10.86 -5.85
CA LEU A 7 -2.73 -11.53 -5.03
C LEU A 7 -2.45 -11.38 -3.54
N LEU A 8 -1.18 -11.40 -3.13
CA LEU A 8 -0.78 -11.14 -1.75
C LEU A 8 -1.17 -9.72 -1.32
N VAL A 9 -0.81 -8.70 -2.09
CA VAL A 9 -1.18 -7.30 -1.77
C VAL A 9 -2.69 -7.14 -1.72
N LEU A 10 -3.41 -7.70 -2.70
CA LEU A 10 -4.88 -7.66 -2.74
C LEU A 10 -5.50 -8.33 -1.51
N GLY A 11 -4.98 -9.51 -1.13
CA GLY A 11 -5.43 -10.23 0.06
C GLY A 11 -5.18 -9.47 1.36
N VAL A 12 -4.01 -8.86 1.51
CA VAL A 12 -3.68 -8.03 2.68
C VAL A 12 -4.59 -6.80 2.75
N VAL A 13 -4.85 -6.13 1.62
CA VAL A 13 -5.78 -4.98 1.58
C VAL A 13 -7.20 -5.41 1.91
N ALA A 14 -7.67 -6.55 1.41
CA ALA A 14 -8.99 -7.09 1.75
C ALA A 14 -9.11 -7.41 3.24
N ALA A 15 -8.09 -8.06 3.83
CA ALA A 15 -8.05 -8.32 5.26
C ALA A 15 -7.99 -7.02 6.09
N ALA A 16 -7.20 -6.03 5.64
CA ALA A 16 -7.14 -4.71 6.27
C ALA A 16 -8.52 -4.02 6.27
N MET A 17 -9.28 -4.11 5.17
CA MET A 17 -10.64 -3.59 5.11
C MET A 17 -11.60 -4.26 6.12
N VAL A 18 -11.46 -5.57 6.33
CA VAL A 18 -12.22 -6.29 7.37
C VAL A 18 -11.84 -5.76 8.75
N VAL A 19 -10.55 -5.57 9.03
CA VAL A 19 -10.08 -4.99 10.31
C VAL A 19 -10.63 -3.58 10.51
N VAL A 20 -10.65 -2.74 9.47
CA VAL A 20 -11.28 -1.41 9.54
C VAL A 20 -12.75 -1.49 9.89
N ALA A 21 -13.48 -2.46 9.32
CA ALA A 21 -14.91 -2.65 9.58
C ALA A 21 -15.22 -3.17 11.01
N LEU A 22 -14.24 -3.78 11.68
CA LEU A 22 -14.35 -4.31 13.05
C LEU A 22 -13.94 -3.28 14.12
N ASP A 23 -14.12 -1.98 13.85
CA ASP A 23 -13.80 -0.83 14.72
C ASP A 23 -12.30 -0.60 15.03
N GLU A 24 -11.40 -1.46 14.53
CA GLU A 24 -9.95 -1.33 14.65
C GLU A 24 -9.36 -0.53 13.47
N TRP A 25 -9.97 0.61 13.14
CA TRP A 25 -9.66 1.38 11.93
C TRP A 25 -8.19 1.77 11.83
N ARG A 26 -7.53 2.10 12.94
CA ARG A 26 -6.09 2.44 12.94
C ARG A 26 -5.24 1.28 12.48
N THR A 27 -5.49 0.10 13.04
CA THR A 27 -4.78 -1.13 12.72
C THR A 27 -5.02 -1.49 11.26
N GLY A 28 -6.27 -1.41 10.80
CA GLY A 28 -6.63 -1.65 9.41
C GLY A 28 -5.95 -0.68 8.43
N ILE A 29 -5.95 0.62 8.71
CA ILE A 29 -5.28 1.62 7.86
C ILE A 29 -3.75 1.43 7.85
N ARG A 30 -3.12 1.08 8.98
CA ARG A 30 -1.68 0.75 9.04
C ARG A 30 -1.35 -0.47 8.18
N LEU A 31 -2.16 -1.52 8.25
CA LEU A 31 -2.01 -2.72 7.41
C LEU A 31 -2.15 -2.39 5.92
N MET A 32 -3.14 -1.59 5.56
CA MET A 32 -3.34 -1.14 4.18
C MET A 32 -2.16 -0.30 3.68
N GLY A 33 -1.71 0.66 4.49
CA GLY A 33 -0.53 1.48 4.16
C GLY A 33 0.74 0.64 3.99
N GLY A 34 0.97 -0.33 4.88
CA GLY A 34 2.08 -1.29 4.77
C GLY A 34 2.03 -2.14 3.50
N ALA A 35 0.84 -2.58 3.09
CA ALA A 35 0.65 -3.32 1.84
C ALA A 35 1.01 -2.48 0.61
N LEU A 36 0.67 -1.19 0.60
CA LEU A 36 1.02 -0.28 -0.49
C LEU A 36 2.53 0.01 -0.56
N VAL A 37 3.19 0.19 0.60
CA VAL A 37 4.66 0.34 0.65
C VAL A 37 5.35 -0.93 0.17
N PHE A 38 4.87 -2.10 0.58
CA PHE A 38 5.37 -3.38 0.07
C PHE A 38 5.18 -3.50 -1.45
N ALA A 39 4.01 -3.11 -1.97
CA ALA A 39 3.74 -3.09 -3.40
C ALA A 39 4.72 -2.18 -4.16
N ALA A 40 5.06 -1.01 -3.59
CA ALA A 40 6.07 -0.11 -4.15
C ALA A 40 7.45 -0.77 -4.23
N LEU A 41 7.89 -1.47 -3.18
CA LEU A 41 9.16 -2.21 -3.15
C LEU A 41 9.20 -3.31 -4.21
N VAL A 42 8.15 -4.14 -4.27
CA VAL A 42 8.00 -5.18 -5.30
C VAL A 42 8.04 -4.56 -6.69
N ARG A 43 7.37 -3.42 -6.88
CA ARG A 43 7.34 -2.69 -8.15
C ARG A 43 8.76 -2.30 -8.55
N LEU A 44 9.60 -1.82 -7.64
CA LEU A 44 10.99 -1.42 -7.89
C LEU A 44 11.92 -2.60 -8.17
N VAL A 45 11.70 -3.77 -7.56
CA VAL A 45 12.52 -4.97 -7.77
C VAL A 45 12.20 -5.66 -9.11
N LEU A 46 10.93 -5.69 -9.55
CA LEU A 46 10.54 -6.40 -10.77
C LEU A 46 11.04 -5.70 -12.05
N ARG A 47 11.89 -6.37 -12.84
CA ARG A 47 12.50 -5.83 -14.06
C ARG A 47 11.43 -5.52 -15.12
N ARG A 48 11.57 -4.36 -15.76
CA ARG A 48 10.65 -3.91 -16.83
C ARG A 48 11.21 -4.31 -18.16
N ARG A 49 10.59 -5.30 -18.79
CA ARG A 49 10.85 -5.59 -20.21
C ARG A 49 10.15 -4.51 -21.05
N ASP A 50 11.01 -3.71 -21.68
CA ASP A 50 10.87 -3.12 -23.01
C ASP A 50 9.80 -2.02 -23.19
N ALA A 51 10.21 -0.76 -22.99
CA ALA A 51 9.39 0.42 -23.21
C ALA A 51 9.60 1.01 -24.61
N GLY A 52 9.00 0.38 -25.63
CA GLY A 52 8.71 1.01 -26.92
C GLY A 52 7.31 1.65 -26.88
N MET A 53 7.25 2.97 -27.07
CA MET A 53 6.05 3.81 -27.30
C MET A 53 5.06 4.09 -26.13
N LEU A 54 5.27 3.55 -24.92
CA LEU A 54 4.48 3.90 -23.71
C LEU A 54 5.34 4.36 -22.52
N ALA A 55 6.32 5.22 -22.79
CA ALA A 55 7.28 5.76 -21.81
C ALA A 55 6.63 6.50 -20.61
N VAL A 56 5.33 6.81 -20.68
CA VAL A 56 4.58 7.50 -19.61
C VAL A 56 4.32 6.62 -18.39
N ARG A 57 4.27 5.29 -18.52
CA ARG A 57 4.06 4.41 -17.35
C ARG A 57 5.36 4.24 -16.57
N HIS A 58 6.03 5.29 -16.11
CA HIS A 58 7.32 5.23 -15.41
C HIS A 58 7.22 4.42 -14.10
N LYS A 59 8.17 3.49 -13.91
CA LYS A 59 8.26 2.55 -12.76
C LYS A 59 8.35 3.27 -11.46
N VAL A 60 9.20 4.28 -11.50
CA VAL A 60 9.58 5.08 -10.39
C VAL A 60 8.37 5.92 -10.02
N LEU A 61 7.70 6.57 -10.98
CA LEU A 61 6.47 7.32 -10.69
C LEU A 61 5.42 6.45 -10.00
N ASP A 62 5.12 5.28 -10.53
CA ASP A 62 4.12 4.39 -9.93
C ASP A 62 4.54 3.87 -8.53
N ALA A 63 5.81 3.51 -8.35
CA ALA A 63 6.34 3.13 -7.04
C ALA A 63 6.31 4.30 -6.05
N VAL A 64 6.61 5.52 -6.49
CA VAL A 64 6.56 6.74 -5.69
C VAL A 64 5.12 7.02 -5.26
N VAL A 65 4.15 6.91 -6.17
CA VAL A 65 2.73 7.09 -5.84
C VAL A 65 2.29 6.08 -4.79
N LEU A 66 2.65 4.80 -4.94
CA LEU A 66 2.33 3.76 -3.96
C LEU A 66 3.00 4.02 -2.61
N ALA A 67 4.27 4.43 -2.59
CA ALA A 67 5.01 4.75 -1.38
C ALA A 67 4.44 5.98 -0.66
N VAL A 68 4.09 7.03 -1.41
CA VAL A 68 3.47 8.25 -0.86
C VAL A 68 2.09 7.94 -0.30
N LEU A 69 1.24 7.20 -1.02
CA LEU A 69 -0.06 6.79 -0.53
C LEU A 69 0.05 5.92 0.73
N GLY A 70 0.90 4.89 0.70
CA GLY A 70 1.12 4.01 1.84
C GLY A 70 1.67 4.75 3.06
N GLY A 71 2.64 5.63 2.84
CA GLY A 71 3.21 6.49 3.87
C GLY A 71 2.19 7.46 4.45
N ALA A 72 1.34 8.08 3.61
CA ALA A 72 0.29 8.98 4.05
C ALA A 72 -0.76 8.27 4.91
N LEU A 73 -1.14 7.03 4.57
CA LEU A 73 -2.06 6.23 5.39
C LEU A 73 -1.45 5.87 6.75
N ILE A 74 -0.19 5.44 6.78
CA ILE A 74 0.50 5.12 8.04
C ILE A 74 0.63 6.39 8.90
N PHE A 75 1.00 7.51 8.28
CA PHE A 75 1.07 8.81 8.94
C PHE A 75 -0.28 9.20 9.54
N LEU A 76 -1.36 9.14 8.75
CA LEU A 76 -2.74 9.41 9.20
C LEU A 76 -3.13 8.56 10.41
N ALA A 77 -2.90 7.24 10.36
CA ALA A 77 -3.27 6.32 11.44
C ALA A 77 -2.43 6.50 12.71
N THR A 78 -1.29 7.17 12.61
CA THR A 78 -0.36 7.43 13.72
C THR A 78 -0.49 8.85 14.27
N SER A 79 -0.91 9.82 13.45
CA SER A 79 -1.02 11.22 13.83
C SER A 79 -2.25 11.52 14.67
N ILE A 80 -3.33 10.74 14.51
CA ILE A 80 -4.54 10.92 15.30
C ILE A 80 -4.30 10.25 16.67
N PRO A 81 -4.33 10.98 17.80
CA PRO A 81 -4.20 10.37 19.12
C PRO A 81 -5.46 9.59 19.48
N ASP A 82 -5.33 8.56 20.31
CA ASP A 82 -6.50 7.92 20.93
C ASP A 82 -7.18 8.92 21.85
N GLN A 83 -8.50 9.00 21.76
CA GLN A 83 -9.27 9.86 22.66
C GLN A 83 -9.13 9.31 24.08
N PRO A 84 -8.71 10.13 25.06
CA PRO A 84 -8.73 9.71 26.44
C PRO A 84 -10.17 9.54 26.90
N GLY A 85 -10.52 8.32 27.31
CA GLY A 85 -11.75 8.01 28.03
C GLY A 85 -12.80 7.26 27.22
N PHE A 86 -13.19 6.09 27.72
CA PHE A 86 -14.56 5.93 28.19
C PHE A 86 -14.62 6.44 29.64
#